data_AF-A0AAE1T8X5-F1
#
_entry.id   AF-A0AAE1T8X5-F1
#
_cell.length_a   1.000
_cell.length_b   1.000
_cell.length_c   1.000
_cell.angle_alpha   90.00
_cell.angle_beta   90.00
_cell.angle_gamma   90.00
#
_symmetry.space_group_name_H-M   'P 1'
#
loop_
_entity.id
_entity.type
_entity.pdbx_description
1 polymer ?
#
loop_
_entity_poly.entity_id
_entity_poly.type
_entity_poly.pdbx_seq_one_letter_code
_entity_poly.pdbx_strand_id
1 'polypeptide(L)'
;MLLTVLSTKELTLELGDIPHLLDLIFSWISPSEDDENIFRPHGDPQMMRFGAHLVLVLRYLLADQMKDTFREKIMTVGDFIIHMYAMFLFTKQHEELVGIYASQLARHRCIDLFVHMMELRLNSSVHVRYKIFLSAVEYLPFSPEDDTKGSFEEIIERVLSRSREIGAGKYDKSSDVAEQHRLQSLQKAMVIQWLCFTPPSTINDAKAVTGKLVLRALMHSNILFREFALISMWRVPAIPIGAHTVLSLLAEPLKQPTEILLSTEDNDVSENLREFQDWSEYYSCDAKYRNWLKIQLTNAEVSPRELSGEEKQSEVTAAGETLRSSLLLLKTKDSPWLVPTQDHLHESAEPVYLELHATAVLCLPSGECMSPDATLCTTLTSALYSSVTEVEVLHRELMVNVSISSRDSSCIEVVLRCLAVDGDGLGPHDLNDGGVLASVMAAGFKGELARFQAGVTMEISRLDAWYSSSDGSLEGPATYVVRGLCRKCCIPEIFLRCMQVSVSLMEYGYPPDVHQELIELVTSPETDFLHLFSQHQLQELLLFERDYSIYELDLEELPSS
;
A
#
# COMPACT_ATOMS: atom_id res chain seq x y z
N MET A 1 -50.55 1.05 -20.34
CA MET A 1 -49.30 0.38 -19.94
C MET A 1 -49.30 0.03 -18.45
N LEU A 2 -49.39 0.99 -17.51
CA LEU A 2 -49.49 0.69 -16.07
C LEU A 2 -50.69 -0.21 -15.68
N LEU A 3 -51.87 0.05 -16.26
CA LEU A 3 -53.09 -0.74 -16.07
C LEU A 3 -53.00 -2.16 -16.66
N THR A 4 -52.29 -2.30 -17.78
CA THR A 4 -52.03 -3.60 -18.41
C THR A 4 -51.05 -4.41 -17.57
N VAL A 5 -50.00 -3.74 -17.05
CA VAL A 5 -48.99 -4.32 -16.15
C VAL A 5 -49.61 -4.77 -14.82
N LEU A 6 -50.54 -3.99 -14.24
CA LEU A 6 -51.27 -4.38 -13.03
C LEU A 6 -52.16 -5.60 -13.29
N SER A 7 -52.88 -5.63 -14.41
CA SER A 7 -53.70 -6.78 -14.80
C SER A 7 -52.88 -8.05 -15.03
N THR A 8 -51.71 -7.98 -15.67
CA THR A 8 -50.83 -9.15 -15.82
C THR A 8 -50.22 -9.59 -14.48
N LYS A 9 -49.85 -8.65 -13.60
CA LYS A 9 -49.32 -8.96 -12.26
C LYS A 9 -50.36 -9.69 -11.39
N GLU A 10 -51.59 -9.18 -11.33
CA GLU A 10 -52.69 -9.81 -10.60
C GLU A 10 -52.97 -11.21 -11.16
N LEU A 11 -53.06 -11.35 -12.49
CA LEU A 11 -53.31 -12.64 -13.13
C LEU A 11 -52.18 -13.68 -12.89
N THR A 12 -50.91 -13.24 -12.86
CA THR A 12 -49.76 -14.15 -12.68
C THR A 12 -49.58 -14.57 -11.22
N LEU A 13 -49.90 -13.68 -10.27
CA LEU A 13 -49.99 -14.01 -8.85
C LEU A 13 -51.16 -14.95 -8.55
N GLU A 14 -52.31 -14.76 -9.21
CA GLU A 14 -53.47 -15.66 -9.11
C GLU A 14 -53.21 -17.05 -9.73
N LEU A 15 -52.36 -17.13 -10.76
CA LEU A 15 -51.93 -18.39 -11.40
C LEU A 15 -50.77 -19.09 -10.68
N GLY A 16 -50.09 -18.41 -9.74
CA GLY A 16 -48.98 -18.97 -8.96
C GLY A 16 -47.66 -19.18 -9.73
N ASP A 17 -47.51 -18.63 -10.94
CA ASP A 17 -46.28 -18.74 -11.75
C ASP A 17 -45.27 -17.65 -11.39
N ILE A 18 -44.71 -17.78 -10.19
CA ILE A 18 -43.73 -16.86 -9.63
C ILE A 18 -42.42 -16.82 -10.43
N PRO A 19 -41.86 -17.94 -10.97
CA PRO A 19 -40.69 -17.89 -11.86
C PRO A 19 -40.88 -16.95 -13.06
N HIS A 20 -42.03 -17.03 -13.75
CA HIS A 20 -42.32 -16.17 -14.90
C HIS A 20 -42.46 -14.70 -14.49
N LEU A 21 -43.07 -14.44 -13.33
CA LEU A 21 -43.18 -13.08 -12.78
C LEU A 21 -41.80 -12.46 -12.49
N LEU A 22 -40.84 -13.24 -11.97
CA LEU A 22 -39.48 -12.76 -11.73
C LEU A 22 -38.75 -12.42 -13.03
N ASP A 23 -38.90 -13.25 -14.07
CA ASP A 23 -38.32 -12.97 -15.39
C ASP A 23 -38.93 -11.71 -16.02
N LEU A 24 -40.24 -11.54 -15.89
CA LEU A 24 -40.94 -10.35 -16.37
C LEU A 24 -40.43 -9.08 -15.67
N ILE A 25 -40.31 -9.12 -14.34
CA ILE A 25 -39.78 -8.00 -13.54
C ILE A 25 -38.34 -7.70 -13.93
N PHE A 26 -37.50 -8.73 -14.05
CA PHE A 26 -36.11 -8.57 -14.43
C PHE A 26 -35.96 -7.94 -15.82
N SER A 27 -36.75 -8.37 -16.81
CA SER A 27 -36.75 -7.80 -18.16
C SER A 27 -37.08 -6.29 -18.22
N TRP A 28 -37.77 -5.77 -17.21
CA TRP A 28 -38.12 -4.35 -17.12
C TRP A 28 -37.04 -3.48 -16.47
N ILE A 29 -36.10 -4.10 -15.76
CA ILE A 29 -35.07 -3.40 -14.99
C ILE A 29 -33.64 -3.74 -15.46
N SER A 30 -33.48 -4.76 -16.30
CA SER A 30 -32.19 -5.15 -16.84
C SER A 30 -31.63 -4.08 -17.78
N PRO A 31 -30.31 -3.81 -17.76
CA PRO A 31 -29.67 -2.97 -18.76
C PRO A 31 -29.90 -3.51 -20.18
N SER A 32 -29.93 -2.62 -21.18
CA SER A 32 -29.97 -3.03 -22.59
C SER A 32 -28.66 -3.72 -22.99
N GLU A 33 -28.71 -4.66 -23.94
CA GLU A 33 -27.53 -5.42 -24.41
C GLU A 33 -26.37 -4.53 -24.91
N ASP A 34 -26.63 -3.26 -25.25
CA ASP A 34 -25.63 -2.27 -25.71
C ASP A 34 -24.90 -1.50 -24.58
N ASP A 35 -25.25 -1.68 -23.30
CA ASP A 35 -24.62 -0.94 -22.18
C ASP A 35 -23.52 -1.78 -21.52
N GLU A 36 -22.26 -1.38 -21.70
CA GLU A 36 -21.08 -2.07 -21.13
C GLU A 36 -21.06 -2.05 -19.58
N ASN A 37 -21.92 -1.25 -18.95
CA ASN A 37 -21.91 -1.02 -17.51
C ASN A 37 -23.10 -1.71 -16.80
N ILE A 38 -22.94 -3.00 -16.52
CA ILE A 38 -23.93 -3.89 -15.84
C ILE A 38 -24.43 -3.30 -14.51
N PHE A 39 -23.66 -2.39 -13.89
CA PHE A 39 -23.96 -1.80 -12.59
C PHE A 39 -24.89 -0.58 -12.63
N ARG A 40 -25.23 -0.05 -13.80
CA ARG A 40 -26.09 1.13 -13.90
C ARG A 40 -27.57 0.70 -13.80
N PRO A 41 -28.36 1.25 -12.87
CA PRO A 41 -29.77 0.88 -12.73
C PRO A 41 -30.58 1.40 -13.93
N HIS A 42 -31.30 0.49 -14.60
CA HIS A 42 -32.16 0.78 -15.74
C HIS A 42 -33.63 0.49 -15.41
N GLY A 43 -34.56 1.31 -15.93
CA GLY A 43 -36.00 1.11 -15.75
C GLY A 43 -36.66 2.00 -14.68
N ASP A 44 -37.94 1.75 -14.42
CA ASP A 44 -38.76 2.56 -13.52
C ASP A 44 -38.41 2.31 -12.03
N PRO A 45 -38.14 3.36 -11.22
CA PRO A 45 -37.76 3.22 -9.81
C PRO A 45 -38.78 2.46 -8.94
N GLN A 46 -40.08 2.60 -9.21
CA GLN A 46 -41.12 1.89 -8.45
C GLN A 46 -41.12 0.40 -8.80
N MET A 47 -40.79 0.06 -10.05
CA MET A 47 -40.68 -1.33 -10.49
C MET A 47 -39.48 -2.03 -9.88
N MET A 48 -38.32 -1.36 -9.79
CA MET A 48 -37.15 -1.88 -9.06
C MET A 48 -37.47 -2.12 -7.59
N ARG A 49 -38.08 -1.12 -6.93
CA ARG A 49 -38.48 -1.22 -5.52
C ARG A 49 -39.44 -2.38 -5.30
N PHE A 50 -40.50 -2.45 -6.10
CA PHE A 50 -41.49 -3.51 -6.03
C PHE A 50 -40.85 -4.89 -6.22
N GLY A 51 -40.00 -5.05 -7.23
CA GLY A 51 -39.28 -6.30 -7.50
C GLY A 51 -38.43 -6.73 -6.31
N ALA A 52 -37.61 -5.82 -5.76
CA ALA A 52 -36.75 -6.14 -4.62
C ALA A 52 -37.57 -6.57 -3.39
N HIS A 53 -38.61 -5.82 -3.03
CA HIS A 53 -39.46 -6.16 -1.88
C HIS A 53 -40.21 -7.49 -2.09
N LEU A 54 -40.69 -7.75 -3.31
CA LEU A 54 -41.34 -9.02 -3.65
C LEU A 54 -40.37 -10.19 -3.47
N VAL A 55 -39.13 -10.08 -3.97
CA VAL A 55 -38.11 -11.13 -3.79
C VAL A 55 -37.85 -11.39 -2.30
N LEU A 56 -37.71 -10.34 -1.48
CA LEU A 56 -37.50 -10.48 -0.03
C LEU A 56 -38.65 -11.22 0.66
N VAL A 57 -39.89 -10.83 0.35
CA VAL A 57 -41.10 -11.48 0.91
C VAL A 57 -41.16 -12.94 0.48
N LEU A 58 -40.89 -13.23 -0.79
CA LEU A 58 -40.89 -14.60 -1.31
C LEU A 58 -39.80 -15.47 -0.66
N ARG A 59 -38.59 -14.93 -0.44
CA ARG A 59 -37.51 -15.64 0.28
C ARG A 59 -37.90 -15.95 1.73
N TYR A 60 -38.55 -15.00 2.40
CA TYR A 60 -39.00 -15.18 3.78
C TYR A 60 -40.13 -16.21 3.91
N LEU A 61 -41.18 -16.09 3.09
CA LEU A 61 -42.36 -16.96 3.18
C LEU A 61 -42.08 -18.41 2.76
N LEU A 62 -41.10 -18.62 1.89
CA LEU A 62 -40.89 -19.89 1.21
C LEU A 62 -39.58 -20.59 1.58
N ALA A 63 -38.89 -20.14 2.64
CA ALA A 63 -37.58 -20.66 3.06
C ALA A 63 -37.53 -22.20 3.19
N ASP A 64 -38.62 -22.84 3.64
CA ASP A 64 -38.66 -24.29 3.93
C ASP A 64 -39.46 -25.14 2.92
N GLN A 65 -40.13 -24.55 1.91
CA GLN A 65 -41.21 -25.24 1.15
C GLN A 65 -40.98 -25.37 -0.37
N MET A 66 -39.77 -25.13 -0.88
CA MET A 66 -39.56 -24.91 -2.32
C MET A 66 -39.07 -26.15 -3.07
N LYS A 67 -39.62 -26.38 -4.27
CA LYS A 67 -38.99 -27.24 -5.29
C LYS A 67 -37.65 -26.63 -5.73
N ASP A 68 -36.64 -27.46 -5.96
CA ASP A 68 -35.26 -27.04 -6.24
C ASP A 68 -35.14 -26.02 -7.38
N THR A 69 -35.89 -26.21 -8.48
CA THR A 69 -35.86 -25.33 -9.65
C THR A 69 -36.38 -23.91 -9.38
N PHE A 70 -37.38 -23.77 -8.51
CA PHE A 70 -37.91 -22.46 -8.16
C PHE A 70 -37.00 -21.75 -7.16
N ARG A 71 -36.42 -22.51 -6.22
CA ARG A 71 -35.39 -22.02 -5.30
C ARG A 71 -34.17 -21.48 -6.06
N GLU A 72 -33.70 -22.19 -7.06
CA GLU A 72 -32.60 -21.73 -7.91
C GLU A 72 -32.95 -20.42 -8.63
N LYS A 73 -34.16 -20.31 -9.18
CA LYS A 73 -34.61 -19.11 -9.90
C LYS A 73 -34.72 -17.87 -9.00
N ILE A 74 -35.29 -18.01 -7.80
CA ILE A 74 -35.40 -16.88 -6.86
C ILE A 74 -34.04 -16.45 -6.30
N MET A 75 -33.09 -17.38 -6.16
CA MET A 75 -31.74 -17.05 -5.73
C MET A 75 -30.98 -16.33 -6.85
N THR A 76 -31.05 -16.84 -8.08
CA THR A 76 -30.35 -16.25 -9.23
C THR A 76 -30.96 -14.93 -9.71
N VAL A 77 -32.19 -14.95 -10.23
CA VAL A 77 -32.88 -13.75 -10.76
C VAL A 77 -33.20 -12.77 -9.64
N GLY A 78 -33.58 -13.28 -8.46
CA GLY A 78 -33.83 -12.41 -7.31
C GLY A 78 -32.59 -11.66 -6.84
N ASP A 79 -31.39 -12.27 -6.89
CA ASP A 79 -30.14 -11.57 -6.57
C ASP A 79 -29.89 -10.41 -7.54
N PHE A 80 -30.14 -10.59 -8.84
CA PHE A 80 -30.00 -9.51 -9.81
C PHE A 80 -30.97 -8.36 -9.54
N ILE A 81 -32.23 -8.66 -9.20
CA ILE A 81 -33.25 -7.65 -8.89
C ILE A 81 -32.86 -6.86 -7.63
N ILE A 82 -32.45 -7.56 -6.56
CA ILE A 82 -32.01 -6.93 -5.31
C ILE A 82 -30.76 -6.08 -5.53
N HIS A 83 -29.77 -6.63 -6.24
CA HIS A 83 -28.53 -5.93 -6.59
C HIS A 83 -28.82 -4.62 -7.33
N MET A 84 -29.72 -4.65 -8.32
CA MET A 84 -30.08 -3.47 -9.08
C MET A 84 -30.73 -2.39 -8.24
N TYR A 85 -31.61 -2.78 -7.31
CA TYR A 85 -32.23 -1.83 -6.41
C TYR A 85 -31.24 -1.25 -5.39
N ALA A 86 -30.29 -2.06 -4.89
CA ALA A 86 -29.21 -1.56 -4.03
C ALA A 86 -28.32 -0.53 -4.75
N MET A 87 -27.95 -0.80 -6.01
CA MET A 87 -27.22 0.17 -6.85
C MET A 87 -28.04 1.43 -7.15
N PHE A 88 -29.35 1.31 -7.31
CA PHE A 88 -30.24 2.46 -7.43
C PHE A 88 -30.24 3.33 -6.17
N LEU A 89 -30.37 2.73 -4.99
CA LEU A 89 -30.30 3.45 -3.70
C LEU A 89 -28.96 4.18 -3.55
N PHE A 90 -27.86 3.49 -3.85
CA PHE A 90 -26.52 4.08 -3.85
C PHE A 90 -26.38 5.26 -4.82
N THR A 91 -26.93 5.14 -6.04
CA THR A 91 -26.93 6.22 -7.03
C THR A 91 -27.77 7.43 -6.58
N LYS A 92 -28.79 7.19 -5.74
CA LYS A 92 -29.65 8.22 -5.15
C LYS A 92 -29.14 8.78 -3.82
N GLN A 93 -27.91 8.45 -3.42
CA GLN A 93 -27.30 8.90 -2.16
C GLN A 93 -28.08 8.45 -0.91
N HIS A 94 -28.67 7.26 -1.00
CA HIS A 94 -29.28 6.55 0.12
C HIS A 94 -28.38 5.40 0.56
N GLU A 95 -27.09 5.70 0.78
CA GLU A 95 -26.09 4.72 1.18
C GLU A 95 -26.48 3.96 2.46
N GLU A 96 -27.19 4.62 3.38
CA GLU A 96 -27.65 4.00 4.63
C GLU A 96 -28.59 2.81 4.45
N LEU A 97 -29.34 2.75 3.35
CA LEU A 97 -30.34 1.70 3.09
C LEU A 97 -29.77 0.49 2.34
N VAL A 98 -28.54 0.57 1.83
CA VAL A 98 -27.95 -0.44 0.94
C VAL A 98 -27.84 -1.81 1.64
N GLY A 99 -27.39 -1.82 2.89
CA GLY A 99 -27.12 -3.02 3.69
C GLY A 99 -28.32 -3.94 3.87
N ILE A 100 -29.52 -3.37 3.98
CA ILE A 100 -30.79 -4.12 4.07
C ILE A 100 -30.94 -5.06 2.87
N TYR A 101 -30.56 -4.59 1.68
CA TYR A 101 -30.70 -5.33 0.43
C TYR A 101 -29.44 -6.16 0.13
N ALA A 102 -28.26 -5.57 0.31
CA ALA A 102 -26.99 -6.22 0.00
C ALA A 102 -26.75 -7.47 0.87
N SER A 103 -27.16 -7.46 2.13
CA SER A 103 -27.06 -8.63 3.05
C SER A 103 -27.90 -9.84 2.62
N GLN A 104 -28.82 -9.64 1.67
CA GLN A 104 -29.71 -10.70 1.18
C GLN A 104 -29.13 -11.40 -0.04
N LEU A 105 -28.09 -10.85 -0.66
CA LEU A 105 -27.41 -11.43 -1.83
C LEU A 105 -26.55 -12.63 -1.45
N ALA A 106 -26.24 -13.49 -2.42
CA ALA A 106 -25.19 -14.49 -2.26
C ALA A 106 -23.86 -13.86 -1.85
N ARG A 107 -23.07 -14.56 -1.01
CA ARG A 107 -21.77 -14.14 -0.45
C ARG A 107 -20.91 -13.33 -1.43
N HIS A 108 -20.55 -13.90 -2.57
CA HIS A 108 -19.70 -13.24 -3.57
C HIS A 108 -20.29 -11.93 -4.11
N ARG A 109 -21.60 -11.90 -4.41
CA ARG A 109 -22.28 -10.69 -4.94
C ARG A 109 -22.40 -9.60 -3.89
N CYS A 110 -22.61 -9.97 -2.63
CA CYS A 110 -22.65 -9.04 -1.51
C CYS A 110 -21.29 -8.35 -1.35
N ILE A 111 -20.21 -9.15 -1.33
CA ILE A 111 -18.83 -8.67 -1.20
C ILE A 111 -18.49 -7.74 -2.37
N ASP A 112 -18.67 -8.21 -3.61
CA ASP A 112 -18.33 -7.43 -4.82
C ASP A 112 -19.09 -6.10 -4.88
N LEU A 113 -20.37 -6.08 -4.47
CA LEU A 113 -21.19 -4.87 -4.45
C LEU A 113 -20.64 -3.82 -3.47
N PHE A 114 -20.33 -4.22 -2.24
CA PHE A 114 -19.77 -3.29 -1.25
C PHE A 114 -18.39 -2.80 -1.64
N VAL A 115 -17.52 -3.70 -2.13
CA VAL A 115 -16.18 -3.34 -2.64
C VAL A 115 -16.30 -2.27 -3.73
N HIS A 116 -17.18 -2.49 -4.72
CA HIS A 116 -17.42 -1.54 -5.80
C HIS A 116 -17.93 -0.18 -5.29
N MET A 117 -18.89 -0.17 -4.36
CA MET A 117 -19.41 1.07 -3.78
C MET A 117 -18.37 1.85 -2.97
N MET A 118 -17.53 1.14 -2.20
CA MET A 118 -16.45 1.75 -1.42
C MET A 118 -15.38 2.36 -2.34
N GLU A 119 -15.01 1.69 -3.43
CA GLU A 119 -14.11 2.23 -4.45
C GLU A 119 -14.66 3.51 -5.10
N LEU A 120 -15.94 3.49 -5.52
CA LEU A 120 -16.59 4.65 -6.13
C LEU A 120 -16.71 5.86 -5.19
N ARG A 121 -16.71 5.64 -3.87
CA ARG A 121 -16.89 6.68 -2.84
C ARG A 121 -15.61 6.99 -2.08
N LEU A 122 -14.46 6.46 -2.50
CA LEU A 122 -13.17 6.69 -1.85
C LEU A 122 -12.87 8.18 -1.67
N ASN A 123 -13.12 8.99 -2.72
CA ASN A 123 -12.89 10.44 -2.73
C ASN A 123 -14.08 11.27 -2.22
N SER A 124 -15.13 10.63 -1.68
CA SER A 124 -16.29 11.34 -1.13
C SER A 124 -16.03 11.85 0.29
N SER A 125 -16.91 12.71 0.80
CA SER A 125 -16.80 13.22 2.16
C SER A 125 -16.80 12.08 3.19
N VAL A 126 -16.14 12.32 4.34
CA VAL A 126 -16.08 11.34 5.45
C VAL A 126 -17.48 10.89 5.87
N HIS A 127 -18.47 11.79 5.87
CA HIS A 127 -19.86 11.47 6.21
C HIS A 127 -20.50 10.46 5.25
N VAL A 128 -20.29 10.62 3.93
CA VAL A 128 -20.82 9.68 2.93
C VAL A 128 -20.15 8.30 3.06
N ARG A 129 -18.83 8.28 3.25
CA ARG A 129 -18.09 7.03 3.49
C ARG A 129 -18.59 6.33 4.75
N TYR A 130 -18.79 7.09 5.84
CA TYR A 130 -19.30 6.54 7.09
C TYR A 130 -20.69 5.90 6.92
N LYS A 131 -21.59 6.46 6.12
CA LYS A 131 -22.89 5.81 5.82
C LYS A 131 -22.75 4.43 5.17
N ILE A 132 -21.81 4.27 4.24
CA ILE A 132 -21.56 2.98 3.57
C ILE A 132 -20.99 1.97 4.57
N PHE A 133 -20.01 2.41 5.36
CA PHE A 133 -19.45 1.62 6.45
C PHE A 133 -20.56 1.15 7.41
N LEU A 134 -21.40 2.06 7.89
CA LEU A 134 -22.54 1.74 8.76
C LEU A 134 -23.46 0.72 8.12
N SER A 135 -23.83 0.93 6.86
CA SER A 135 -24.73 0.04 6.14
C SER A 135 -24.14 -1.37 5.98
N ALA A 136 -22.82 -1.53 5.93
CA ALA A 136 -22.18 -2.83 5.92
C ALA A 136 -22.18 -3.48 7.32
N VAL A 137 -21.67 -2.76 8.34
CA VAL A 137 -21.44 -3.33 9.68
C VAL A 137 -22.75 -3.58 10.45
N GLU A 138 -23.83 -2.84 10.18
CA GLU A 138 -25.14 -3.07 10.82
C GLU A 138 -25.84 -4.35 10.32
N TYR A 139 -25.57 -4.77 9.08
CA TYR A 139 -26.33 -5.84 8.41
C TYR A 139 -25.52 -7.08 8.07
N LEU A 140 -24.19 -7.03 8.21
CA LEU A 140 -23.30 -8.16 7.98
C LEU A 140 -22.57 -8.55 9.27
N PRO A 141 -22.33 -9.85 9.51
CA PRO A 141 -21.42 -10.25 10.57
C PRO A 141 -20.01 -9.72 10.27
N PHE A 142 -19.23 -9.45 11.32
CA PHE A 142 -17.86 -8.99 11.12
C PHE A 142 -17.02 -10.08 10.45
N SER A 143 -16.94 -11.25 11.06
CA SER A 143 -16.25 -12.44 10.55
C SER A 143 -17.26 -13.43 9.97
N PRO A 144 -16.87 -14.30 9.03
CA PRO A 144 -17.78 -15.29 8.45
C PRO A 144 -18.24 -16.29 9.52
N GLU A 145 -19.54 -16.37 9.76
CA GLU A 145 -20.15 -17.37 10.65
C GLU A 145 -20.51 -18.67 9.90
N ASP A 146 -20.86 -18.55 8.62
CA ASP A 146 -21.15 -19.65 7.69
C ASP A 146 -20.65 -19.31 6.27
N ASP A 147 -20.55 -20.33 5.40
CA ASP A 147 -20.07 -20.14 4.03
C ASP A 147 -21.10 -19.49 3.09
N THR A 148 -22.32 -19.22 3.56
CA THR A 148 -23.45 -18.82 2.71
C THR A 148 -23.60 -17.31 2.59
N LYS A 149 -23.14 -16.55 3.60
CA LYS A 149 -23.26 -15.09 3.65
C LYS A 149 -21.90 -14.40 3.57
N GLY A 150 -21.92 -13.17 3.04
CA GLY A 150 -20.75 -12.30 3.06
C GLY A 150 -20.52 -11.71 4.44
N SER A 151 -19.26 -11.47 4.77
CA SER A 151 -18.84 -10.80 6.00
C SER A 151 -18.17 -9.45 5.71
N PHE A 152 -18.16 -8.56 6.71
CA PHE A 152 -17.49 -7.28 6.58
C PHE A 152 -15.96 -7.43 6.46
N GLU A 153 -15.39 -8.42 7.12
CA GLU A 153 -13.98 -8.78 7.07
C GLU A 153 -13.53 -9.10 5.64
N GLU A 154 -14.29 -9.91 4.90
CA GLU A 154 -14.00 -10.22 3.50
C GLU A 154 -14.11 -9.01 2.56
N ILE A 155 -15.10 -8.14 2.80
CA ILE A 155 -15.24 -6.87 2.07
C ILE A 155 -13.98 -6.03 2.25
N ILE A 156 -13.54 -5.86 3.49
CA ILE A 156 -12.37 -5.07 3.82
C ILE A 156 -11.10 -5.68 3.22
N GLU A 157 -10.89 -6.99 3.36
CA GLU A 157 -9.72 -7.67 2.77
C GLU A 157 -9.67 -7.51 1.26
N ARG A 158 -10.83 -7.59 0.58
CA ARG A 158 -10.93 -7.35 -0.85
C ARG A 158 -10.68 -5.89 -1.23
N VAL A 159 -11.18 -4.92 -0.46
CA VAL A 159 -10.91 -3.49 -0.66
C VAL A 159 -9.42 -3.19 -0.48
N LEU A 160 -8.79 -3.69 0.57
CA LEU A 160 -7.35 -3.51 0.84
C LEU A 160 -6.48 -4.18 -0.23
N SER A 161 -6.88 -5.35 -0.71
CA SER A 161 -6.17 -6.02 -1.80
C SER A 161 -6.29 -5.23 -3.10
N ARG A 162 -7.48 -4.74 -3.46
CA ARG A 162 -7.71 -3.99 -4.71
C ARG A 162 -7.13 -2.59 -4.69
N SER A 163 -7.06 -1.94 -3.52
CA SER A 163 -6.48 -0.60 -3.40
C SER A 163 -5.01 -0.56 -3.84
N ARG A 164 -4.29 -1.66 -3.63
CA ARG A 164 -2.88 -1.81 -4.00
C ARG A 164 -2.67 -2.15 -5.47
N GLU A 165 -3.71 -2.60 -6.17
CA GLU A 165 -3.65 -2.87 -7.60
C GLU A 165 -3.51 -1.56 -8.39
N ILE A 166 -2.81 -1.62 -9.52
CA ILE A 166 -2.72 -0.47 -10.42
C ILE A 166 -4.08 -0.29 -11.08
N GLY A 167 -4.70 0.87 -10.86
CA GLY A 167 -5.92 1.22 -11.58
C GLY A 167 -5.58 1.37 -13.05
N ALA A 168 -6.34 0.72 -13.94
CA ALA A 168 -6.27 0.92 -15.39
C ALA A 168 -6.78 2.32 -15.78
N GLY A 169 -6.20 3.36 -15.18
CA GLY A 169 -6.26 4.70 -15.72
C GLY A 169 -5.40 4.70 -16.97
N LYS A 170 -5.93 5.22 -18.08
CA LYS A 170 -5.07 5.58 -19.20
C LYS A 170 -3.98 6.47 -18.62
N TYR A 171 -2.73 6.00 -18.56
CA TYR A 171 -1.58 6.87 -18.37
C TYR A 171 -1.75 7.98 -19.40
N ASP A 172 -2.24 9.14 -18.96
CA ASP A 172 -2.47 10.24 -19.87
C ASP A 172 -1.07 10.66 -20.28
N LYS A 173 -0.73 10.51 -21.56
CA LYS A 173 0.63 10.72 -22.07
C LYS A 173 1.14 12.16 -21.81
N SER A 174 0.26 13.04 -21.32
CA SER A 174 0.53 14.43 -20.96
C SER A 174 0.76 14.70 -19.47
N SER A 175 0.51 13.76 -18.55
CA SER A 175 0.73 13.99 -17.11
C SER A 175 2.07 13.42 -16.66
N ASP A 176 2.77 14.20 -15.84
CA ASP A 176 4.00 13.80 -15.16
C ASP A 176 3.80 12.51 -14.36
N VAL A 177 4.67 11.53 -14.58
CA VAL A 177 4.64 10.20 -13.96
C VAL A 177 4.78 10.31 -12.45
N ALA A 178 5.60 11.25 -11.96
CA ALA A 178 5.75 11.51 -10.54
C ALA A 178 4.43 11.99 -9.91
N GLU A 179 3.66 12.82 -10.61
CA GLU A 179 2.35 13.30 -10.15
C GLU A 179 1.30 12.17 -10.16
N GLN A 180 1.35 11.27 -11.14
CA GLN A 180 0.48 10.10 -11.17
C GLN A 180 0.78 9.14 -9.99
N HIS A 181 2.05 8.86 -9.71
CA HIS A 181 2.43 8.07 -8.54
C HIS A 181 2.03 8.76 -7.23
N ARG A 182 2.17 10.08 -7.15
CA ARG A 182 1.70 10.87 -6.00
C ARG A 182 0.19 10.68 -5.80
N LEU A 183 -0.62 10.79 -6.86
CA LEU A 183 -2.07 10.57 -6.80
C LEU A 183 -2.43 9.12 -6.46
N GLN A 184 -1.71 8.13 -7.01
CA GLN A 184 -1.92 6.73 -6.72
C GLN A 184 -1.61 6.43 -5.24
N SER A 185 -0.50 6.94 -4.71
CA SER A 185 -0.13 6.79 -3.29
C SER A 185 -1.18 7.39 -2.36
N LEU A 186 -1.77 8.54 -2.75
CA LEU A 186 -2.87 9.15 -2.00
C LEU A 186 -4.11 8.24 -2.01
N GLN A 187 -4.50 7.69 -3.16
CA GLN A 187 -5.65 6.78 -3.26
C GLN A 187 -5.45 5.53 -2.41
N LYS A 188 -4.26 4.92 -2.46
CA LYS A 188 -3.88 3.79 -1.60
C LYS A 188 -4.03 4.13 -0.12
N ALA A 189 -3.51 5.28 0.30
CA ALA A 189 -3.59 5.75 1.67
C ALA A 189 -5.04 6.00 2.14
N MET A 190 -5.90 6.54 1.27
CA MET A 190 -7.28 6.88 1.62
C MET A 190 -8.15 5.67 1.99
N VAL A 191 -7.77 4.46 1.56
CA VAL A 191 -8.49 3.22 1.93
C VAL A 191 -8.39 2.92 3.43
N ILE A 192 -7.32 3.38 4.10
CA ILE A 192 -7.18 3.24 5.57
C ILE A 192 -8.36 3.87 6.32
N GLN A 193 -8.99 4.91 5.76
CA GLN A 193 -10.14 5.57 6.39
C GLN A 193 -11.28 4.58 6.71
N TRP A 194 -11.49 3.56 5.88
CA TRP A 194 -12.53 2.54 6.08
C TRP A 194 -12.32 1.74 7.38
N LEU A 195 -11.06 1.56 7.78
CA LEU A 195 -10.65 0.86 8.98
C LEU A 195 -10.62 1.76 10.21
N CYS A 196 -10.50 3.07 10.01
CA CYS A 196 -10.49 4.05 11.10
C CYS A 196 -11.89 4.48 11.58
N PHE A 197 -12.96 3.94 11.00
CA PHE A 197 -14.31 4.23 11.47
C PHE A 197 -14.64 3.48 12.76
N THR A 198 -15.23 4.19 13.72
CA THR A 198 -15.74 3.58 14.96
C THR A 198 -17.13 3.01 14.71
N PRO A 199 -17.35 1.69 14.91
CA PRO A 199 -18.68 1.11 14.89
C PRO A 199 -19.60 1.73 15.95
N PRO A 200 -20.90 1.97 15.65
CA PRO A 200 -21.90 2.30 16.66
C PRO A 200 -21.92 1.35 17.85
N SER A 201 -22.20 1.87 19.04
CA SER A 201 -22.35 1.07 20.26
C SER A 201 -23.55 0.11 20.23
N THR A 202 -24.43 0.24 19.23
CA THR A 202 -25.58 -0.65 18.99
C THR A 202 -25.18 -1.98 18.34
N ILE A 203 -23.97 -2.08 17.79
CA ILE A 203 -23.45 -3.32 17.20
C ILE A 203 -22.90 -4.22 18.30
N ASN A 204 -23.21 -5.52 18.20
CA ASN A 204 -22.67 -6.53 19.11
C ASN A 204 -21.14 -6.52 19.05
N ASP A 205 -20.49 -6.58 20.21
CA ASP A 205 -19.03 -6.59 20.32
C ASP A 205 -18.32 -5.42 19.62
N ALA A 206 -18.95 -4.24 19.55
CA ALA A 206 -18.39 -3.04 18.89
C ALA A 206 -16.94 -2.72 19.31
N LYS A 207 -16.57 -2.98 20.57
CA LYS A 207 -15.18 -2.82 21.05
C LYS A 207 -14.22 -3.82 20.40
N ALA A 208 -14.60 -5.09 20.31
CA ALA A 208 -13.78 -6.13 19.67
C ALA A 208 -13.66 -5.86 18.15
N VAL A 209 -14.75 -5.47 17.50
CA VAL A 209 -14.75 -5.04 16.10
C VAL A 209 -13.81 -3.85 15.88
N THR A 210 -13.85 -2.85 16.76
CA THR A 210 -12.92 -1.71 16.71
C THR A 210 -11.47 -2.18 16.81
N GLY A 211 -11.15 -3.08 17.75
CA GLY A 211 -9.80 -3.65 17.89
C GLY A 211 -9.33 -4.35 16.61
N LYS A 212 -10.18 -5.20 16.02
CA LYS A 212 -9.86 -5.90 14.75
C LYS A 212 -9.64 -4.93 13.59
N LEU A 213 -10.42 -3.85 13.51
CA LEU A 213 -10.27 -2.84 12.45
C LEU A 213 -8.98 -2.04 12.60
N VAL A 214 -8.64 -1.63 13.82
CA VAL A 214 -7.40 -0.89 14.08
C VAL A 214 -6.18 -1.77 13.83
N LEU A 215 -6.20 -3.05 14.22
CA LEU A 215 -5.12 -3.99 13.90
C LEU A 215 -4.93 -4.13 12.39
N ARG A 216 -6.02 -4.31 11.63
CA ARG A 216 -5.96 -4.34 10.16
C ARG A 216 -5.43 -3.05 9.57
N ALA A 217 -5.81 -1.90 10.14
CA ALA A 217 -5.33 -0.60 9.71
C ALA A 217 -3.81 -0.53 9.88
N LEU A 218 -3.31 -0.92 11.05
CA LEU A 218 -1.90 -0.96 11.39
C LEU A 218 -1.11 -1.87 10.42
N MET A 219 -1.54 -3.12 10.25
CA MET A 219 -0.88 -4.08 9.36
C MET A 219 -0.85 -3.59 7.91
N HIS A 220 -1.98 -3.09 7.39
CA HIS A 220 -2.03 -2.59 6.02
C HIS A 220 -1.23 -1.30 5.85
N SER A 221 -1.17 -0.43 6.86
CA SER A 221 -0.33 0.76 6.85
C SER A 221 1.15 0.42 6.76
N ASN A 222 1.63 -0.58 7.48
CA ASN A 222 3.02 -1.05 7.36
C ASN A 222 3.36 -1.53 5.94
N ILE A 223 2.43 -2.24 5.29
CA ILE A 223 2.58 -2.64 3.88
C ILE A 223 2.71 -1.40 2.99
N LEU A 224 1.80 -0.42 3.14
CA LEU A 224 1.82 0.79 2.33
C LEU A 224 3.07 1.65 2.58
N PHE A 225 3.55 1.74 3.82
CA PHE A 225 4.78 2.48 4.13
C PHE A 225 6.00 1.89 3.45
N ARG A 226 6.15 0.56 3.43
CA ARG A 226 7.21 -0.12 2.68
C ARG A 226 7.18 0.27 1.20
N GLU A 227 6.00 0.22 0.57
CA GLU A 227 5.82 0.63 -0.83
C GLU A 227 6.16 2.11 -1.04
N PHE A 228 5.59 3.00 -0.22
CA PHE A 228 5.78 4.44 -0.35
C PHE A 228 7.23 4.87 -0.12
N ALA A 229 7.93 4.25 0.82
CA ALA A 229 9.32 4.58 1.14
C ALA A 229 10.25 4.30 -0.05
N LEU A 230 10.03 3.19 -0.77
CA LEU A 230 10.81 2.79 -1.93
C LEU A 230 10.58 3.69 -3.16
N ILE A 231 9.42 4.35 -3.26
CA ILE A 231 9.14 5.36 -4.30
C ILE A 231 9.70 6.74 -3.90
N SER A 232 9.81 7.03 -2.60
CA SER A 232 10.14 8.36 -2.07
C SER A 232 11.63 8.61 -1.90
N MET A 233 12.50 7.82 -2.55
CA MET A 233 13.95 7.96 -2.40
C MET A 233 14.50 9.24 -3.03
N TRP A 234 13.78 9.82 -4.00
CA TRP A 234 14.16 11.06 -4.67
C TRP A 234 14.32 12.23 -3.67
N ARG A 235 15.48 12.90 -3.76
CA ARG A 235 15.85 14.10 -3.01
C ARG A 235 15.18 15.36 -3.59
N VAL A 236 13.86 15.41 -3.45
CA VAL A 236 13.02 16.51 -3.93
C VAL A 236 12.21 17.13 -2.79
N PRO A 237 11.87 18.43 -2.83
CA PRO A 237 11.15 19.08 -1.73
C PRO A 237 9.70 18.61 -1.56
N ALA A 238 9.14 17.91 -2.54
CA ALA A 238 7.77 17.40 -2.49
C ALA A 238 7.63 16.28 -1.46
N ILE A 239 6.68 16.43 -0.54
CA ILE A 239 6.41 15.47 0.55
C ILE A 239 5.64 14.25 0.01
N PRO A 240 5.97 13.01 0.45
CA PRO A 240 5.22 11.82 0.08
C PRO A 240 3.83 11.80 0.70
N ILE A 241 2.84 12.33 -0.04
CA ILE A 241 1.49 12.58 0.47
C ILE A 241 0.79 11.31 0.97
N GLY A 242 1.03 10.16 0.35
CA GLY A 242 0.45 8.88 0.77
C GLY A 242 0.82 8.53 2.21
N ALA A 243 2.11 8.56 2.54
CA ALA A 243 2.61 8.24 3.88
C ALA A 243 2.05 9.20 4.94
N HIS A 244 2.10 10.51 4.69
CA HIS A 244 1.56 11.50 5.62
C HIS A 244 0.04 11.41 5.80
N THR A 245 -0.68 11.00 4.74
CA THR A 245 -2.12 10.74 4.84
C THR A 245 -2.40 9.55 5.75
N VAL A 246 -1.64 8.45 5.62
CA VAL A 246 -1.76 7.28 6.51
C VAL A 246 -1.48 7.66 7.96
N LEU A 247 -0.37 8.35 8.23
CA LEU A 247 -0.02 8.81 9.58
C LEU A 247 -1.12 9.70 10.19
N SER A 248 -1.68 10.61 9.41
CA SER A 248 -2.78 11.48 9.84
C SER A 248 -4.05 10.70 10.17
N LEU A 249 -4.43 9.72 9.33
CA LEU A 249 -5.61 8.88 9.53
C LEU A 249 -5.50 8.01 10.78
N LEU A 250 -4.29 7.58 11.15
CA LEU A 250 -4.03 6.72 12.31
C LEU A 250 -3.69 7.49 13.59
N ALA A 251 -3.46 8.80 13.52
CA ALA A 251 -3.03 9.61 14.67
C ALA A 251 -4.02 9.56 15.85
N GLU A 252 -5.34 9.53 15.59
CA GLU A 252 -6.35 9.40 16.65
C GLU A 252 -6.70 7.92 16.96
N PRO A 253 -6.94 7.06 15.95
CA PRO A 253 -7.23 5.65 16.18
C PRO A 253 -6.13 4.88 16.92
N LEU A 254 -4.87 5.31 16.95
CA LEU A 254 -3.83 4.63 17.71
C LEU A 254 -3.61 5.18 19.13
N LYS A 255 -4.27 6.28 19.53
CA LYS A 255 -4.16 6.81 20.90
C LYS A 255 -5.01 6.07 21.93
N GLN A 256 -6.17 5.57 21.49
CA GLN A 256 -7.23 5.01 22.35
C GLN A 256 -7.19 3.47 22.50
N PRO A 257 -6.79 2.67 21.48
CA PRO A 257 -6.87 1.21 21.52
C PRO A 257 -5.57 0.48 21.88
N THR A 258 -4.46 1.16 22.17
CA THR A 258 -3.21 0.48 22.54
C THR A 258 -3.43 -0.45 23.74
N GLU A 259 -4.28 -0.08 24.69
CA GLU A 259 -4.65 -0.94 25.82
C GLU A 259 -5.52 -2.16 25.43
N ILE A 260 -6.34 -2.06 24.38
CA ILE A 260 -7.18 -3.17 23.88
C ILE A 260 -6.36 -4.11 22.99
N LEU A 261 -5.51 -3.56 22.12
CA LEU A 261 -4.63 -4.30 21.21
C LEU A 261 -3.54 -5.06 21.98
N LEU A 262 -3.02 -4.48 23.07
CA LEU A 262 -2.02 -5.12 23.94
C LEU A 262 -2.64 -6.09 24.96
N SER A 263 -3.98 -6.18 25.06
CA SER A 263 -4.64 -7.15 25.95
C SER A 263 -4.67 -8.57 25.37
N THR A 264 -4.49 -8.68 24.05
CA THR A 264 -4.15 -9.91 23.34
C THR A 264 -2.64 -10.07 23.38
N GLU A 265 -2.12 -11.08 24.09
CA GLU A 265 -0.70 -11.49 24.12
C GLU A 265 -0.27 -12.08 22.76
N ASP A 266 -0.50 -11.33 21.68
CA ASP A 266 -0.16 -11.74 20.33
C ASP A 266 1.09 -11.00 19.87
N ASN A 267 2.18 -11.75 19.68
CA ASN A 267 3.48 -11.22 19.31
C ASN A 267 3.41 -10.38 18.02
N ASP A 268 2.53 -10.76 17.09
CA ASP A 268 2.34 -10.09 15.80
C ASP A 268 1.86 -8.64 15.96
N VAL A 269 1.04 -8.34 16.97
CA VAL A 269 0.52 -6.98 17.22
C VAL A 269 1.65 -6.05 17.66
N SER A 270 2.51 -6.54 18.55
CA SER A 270 3.62 -5.76 19.10
C SER A 270 4.65 -5.39 18.03
N GLU A 271 4.96 -6.32 17.14
CA GLU A 271 5.87 -6.09 16.01
C GLU A 271 5.31 -5.10 14.99
N ASN A 272 4.02 -5.22 14.67
CA ASN A 272 3.37 -4.28 13.76
C ASN A 272 3.32 -2.86 14.34
N LEU A 273 3.14 -2.71 15.66
CA LEU A 273 3.15 -1.40 16.31
C LEU A 273 4.55 -0.78 16.31
N ARG A 274 5.57 -1.60 16.59
CA ARG A 274 6.97 -1.16 16.53
C ARG A 274 7.37 -0.72 15.13
N GLU A 275 7.03 -1.53 14.12
CA GLU A 275 7.30 -1.16 12.73
C GLU A 275 6.57 0.14 12.32
N PHE A 276 5.34 0.36 12.79
CA PHE A 276 4.64 1.61 12.55
C PHE A 276 5.36 2.81 13.19
N GLN A 277 5.91 2.64 14.40
CA GLN A 277 6.71 3.68 15.07
C GLN A 277 7.98 3.99 14.27
N ASP A 278 8.70 2.95 13.84
CA ASP A 278 9.87 3.08 12.96
C ASP A 278 9.53 3.88 11.70
N TRP A 279 8.39 3.60 11.05
CA TRP A 279 7.92 4.36 9.89
C TRP A 279 7.56 5.80 10.23
N SER A 280 6.89 6.04 11.35
CA SER A 280 6.57 7.39 11.81
C SER A 280 7.82 8.23 12.05
N GLU A 281 8.87 7.64 12.63
CA GLU A 281 10.16 8.29 12.83
C GLU A 281 10.87 8.58 11.51
N TYR A 282 10.90 7.59 10.60
CA TYR A 282 11.47 7.74 9.26
C TYR A 282 10.84 8.90 8.48
N TYR A 283 9.50 8.92 8.36
CA TYR A 283 8.80 9.98 7.63
C TYR A 283 8.87 11.34 8.34
N SER A 284 9.09 11.37 9.66
CA SER A 284 9.42 12.62 10.35
C SER A 284 10.78 13.17 9.93
N CYS A 285 11.80 12.30 9.80
CA CYS A 285 13.12 12.68 9.33
C CYS A 285 13.09 13.11 7.85
N ASP A 286 12.42 12.34 6.98
CA ASP A 286 12.23 12.67 5.57
C ASP A 286 11.53 14.03 5.39
N ALA A 287 10.48 14.31 6.16
CA ALA A 287 9.78 15.59 6.08
C ALA A 287 10.66 16.78 6.49
N LYS A 288 11.51 16.63 7.52
CA LYS A 288 12.46 17.67 7.94
C LYS A 288 13.51 17.95 6.86
N TYR A 289 14.08 16.89 6.28
CA TYR A 289 15.01 17.00 5.16
C TYR A 289 14.38 17.72 3.97
N ARG A 290 13.18 17.33 3.55
CA ARG A 290 12.48 17.98 2.43
C ARG A 290 12.13 19.43 2.71
N ASN A 291 11.77 19.75 3.95
CA ASN A 291 11.54 21.14 4.37
C ASN A 291 12.83 21.97 4.29
N TRP A 292 13.96 21.44 4.79
CA TRP A 292 15.26 22.08 4.61
C TRP A 292 15.60 22.28 3.13
N LEU A 293 15.47 21.24 2.30
CA LEU A 293 15.76 21.30 0.87
C LEU A 293 14.89 22.35 0.16
N LYS A 294 13.61 22.48 0.55
CA LYS A 294 12.72 23.52 0.03
C LYS A 294 13.25 24.92 0.38
N ILE A 295 13.71 25.13 1.62
CA ILE A 295 14.27 26.41 2.07
C ILE A 295 15.56 26.70 1.30
N GLN A 296 16.48 25.75 1.21
CA GLN A 296 17.74 25.88 0.46
C GLN A 296 17.49 26.28 -1.00
N LEU A 297 16.60 25.56 -1.70
CA LEU A 297 16.27 25.86 -3.10
C LEU A 297 15.66 27.25 -3.26
N THR A 298 14.78 27.67 -2.34
CA THR A 298 14.21 29.02 -2.34
C THR A 298 15.28 30.09 -2.14
N ASN A 299 16.22 29.85 -1.22
CA ASN A 299 17.33 30.77 -0.94
C ASN A 299 18.30 30.86 -2.13
N ALA A 300 18.53 29.75 -2.85
CA ALA A 300 19.42 29.69 -4.01
C ALA A 300 18.90 30.49 -5.23
N GLU A 301 17.59 30.76 -5.30
CA GLU A 301 16.98 31.62 -6.33
C GLU A 301 17.27 33.11 -6.10
N VAL A 302 17.66 33.50 -4.88
CA VAL A 302 17.97 34.87 -4.49
C VAL A 302 19.48 35.11 -4.55
N SER A 303 19.91 36.28 -5.01
CA SER A 303 21.34 36.58 -5.05
C SER A 303 21.94 36.61 -3.63
N PRO A 304 23.17 36.12 -3.40
CA PRO A 304 23.75 36.07 -2.05
C PRO A 304 23.85 37.43 -1.32
N ARG A 305 23.79 38.54 -2.08
CA ARG A 305 23.81 39.92 -1.58
C ARG A 305 22.44 40.42 -1.13
N GLU A 306 21.37 39.81 -1.63
CA GLU A 306 19.98 40.15 -1.33
C GLU A 306 19.36 39.22 -0.28
N LEU A 307 19.98 38.05 -0.03
CA LEU A 307 19.55 37.10 0.97
C LEU A 307 19.71 37.67 2.40
N SER A 308 18.59 37.76 3.12
CA SER A 308 18.53 38.31 4.47
C SER A 308 19.20 37.40 5.51
N GLY A 309 19.56 37.97 6.66
CA GLY A 309 20.08 37.18 7.78
C GLY A 309 19.05 36.19 8.34
N GLU A 310 17.76 36.51 8.27
CA GLU A 310 16.68 35.63 8.73
C GLU A 310 16.52 34.40 7.84
N GLU A 311 16.61 34.58 6.51
CA GLU A 311 16.54 33.47 5.54
C GLU A 311 17.71 32.49 5.71
N LYS A 312 18.93 33.03 5.91
CA LYS A 312 20.12 32.23 6.22
C LYS A 312 19.97 31.47 7.54
N GLN A 313 19.51 32.14 8.60
CA GLN A 313 19.34 31.52 9.90
C GLN A 313 18.25 30.44 9.90
N SER A 314 17.18 30.65 9.13
CA SER A 314 16.10 29.67 8.94
C SER A 314 16.63 28.38 8.31
N GLU A 315 17.45 28.50 7.26
CA GLU A 315 18.09 27.36 6.60
C GLU A 315 19.01 26.58 7.54
N VAL A 316 19.91 27.28 8.25
CA VAL A 316 20.82 26.67 9.24
C VAL A 316 20.05 25.94 10.34
N THR A 317 18.95 26.53 10.80
CA THR A 317 18.10 25.91 11.84
C THR A 317 17.43 24.64 11.31
N ALA A 318 16.83 24.69 10.12
CA ALA A 318 16.21 23.53 9.48
C ALA A 318 17.22 22.41 9.18
N ALA A 319 18.43 22.77 8.75
CA ALA A 319 19.54 21.84 8.55
C ALA A 319 19.93 21.12 9.86
N GLY A 320 20.14 21.87 10.94
CA GLY A 320 20.47 21.31 12.24
C GLY A 320 19.38 20.39 12.81
N GLU A 321 18.11 20.71 12.62
CA GLU A 321 16.98 19.84 12.99
C GLU A 321 16.95 18.55 12.16
N THR A 322 17.24 18.65 10.86
CA THR A 322 17.33 17.49 9.95
C THR A 322 18.43 16.54 10.40
N LEU A 323 19.65 17.05 10.66
CA LEU A 323 20.76 16.24 11.14
C LEU A 323 20.47 15.58 12.49
N ARG A 324 19.98 16.34 13.48
CA ARG A 324 19.70 15.81 14.82
C ARG A 324 18.65 14.70 14.80
N SER A 325 17.58 14.88 14.03
CA SER A 325 16.52 13.88 13.95
C SER A 325 16.95 12.61 13.22
N SER A 326 17.66 12.76 12.11
CA SER A 326 18.17 11.61 11.34
C SER A 326 19.21 10.83 12.15
N LEU A 327 20.09 11.53 12.86
CA LEU A 327 21.08 10.90 13.74
C LEU A 327 20.42 10.14 14.89
N LEU A 328 19.34 10.66 15.46
CA LEU A 328 18.59 9.96 16.52
C LEU A 328 18.06 8.62 16.01
N LEU A 329 17.45 8.60 14.81
CA LEU A 329 16.96 7.38 14.18
C LEU A 329 18.09 6.37 13.93
N LEU A 330 19.25 6.83 13.45
CA LEU A 330 20.40 5.98 13.14
C LEU A 330 21.10 5.40 14.38
N LYS A 331 20.95 6.03 15.54
CA LYS A 331 21.62 5.64 16.80
C LYS A 331 20.86 4.64 17.65
N THR A 332 19.63 4.30 17.32
CA THR A 332 18.77 3.48 18.18
C THR A 332 19.32 2.05 18.31
N LYS A 333 20.22 1.81 19.29
CA LYS A 333 20.89 0.52 19.50
C LYS A 333 19.96 -0.55 20.07
N ASP A 334 19.11 -0.18 21.01
CA ASP A 334 18.18 -1.12 21.68
C ASP A 334 17.01 -1.55 20.78
N SER A 335 16.73 -0.76 19.75
CA SER A 335 15.68 -1.01 18.76
C SER A 335 16.10 -0.48 17.39
N PRO A 336 17.00 -1.18 16.67
CA PRO A 336 17.43 -0.71 15.36
C PRO A 336 16.25 -0.66 14.38
N TRP A 337 16.25 0.36 13.52
CA TRP A 337 15.15 0.66 12.61
C TRP A 337 14.83 -0.53 11.69
N LEU A 338 13.56 -0.96 11.70
CA LEU A 338 13.00 -2.11 10.97
C LEU A 338 13.67 -3.47 11.24
N VAL A 339 14.37 -3.61 12.36
CA VAL A 339 14.88 -4.91 12.80
C VAL A 339 13.84 -5.60 13.69
N PRO A 340 13.37 -6.81 13.32
CA PRO A 340 12.37 -7.55 14.11
C PRO A 340 12.86 -7.81 15.54
N THR A 341 11.92 -7.94 16.49
CA THR A 341 12.22 -8.22 17.91
C THR A 341 12.44 -9.71 18.18
N GLN A 342 11.80 -10.57 17.40
CA GLN A 342 11.93 -12.02 17.52
C GLN A 342 12.43 -12.60 16.20
N ASP A 343 13.37 -13.54 16.30
CA ASP A 343 13.63 -14.48 15.20
C ASP A 343 12.39 -15.36 15.11
N HIS A 344 11.49 -15.08 14.16
CA HIS A 344 10.42 -16.02 13.84
C HIS A 344 11.08 -17.23 13.19
N LEU A 345 11.43 -18.21 14.02
CA LEU A 345 11.99 -19.47 13.57
C LEU A 345 10.91 -20.21 12.78
N HIS A 346 10.92 -20.04 11.46
CA HIS A 346 10.11 -20.88 10.59
C HIS A 346 10.71 -22.29 10.64
N GLU A 347 10.24 -23.11 11.59
CA GLU A 347 10.63 -24.50 11.73
C GLU A 347 9.91 -25.34 10.66
N SER A 348 10.55 -25.53 9.50
CA SER A 348 10.13 -26.52 8.51
C SER A 348 11.20 -27.58 8.33
N ALA A 349 10.78 -28.85 8.25
CA ALA A 349 11.65 -29.98 7.94
C ALA A 349 11.94 -30.10 6.42
N GLU A 350 11.19 -29.39 5.58
CA GLU A 350 11.32 -29.37 4.12
C GLU A 350 12.02 -28.09 3.64
N PRO A 351 12.70 -28.12 2.47
CA PRO A 351 13.31 -26.93 1.90
C PRO A 351 12.24 -25.86 1.61
N VAL A 352 12.36 -24.74 2.31
CA VAL A 352 11.51 -23.56 2.15
C VAL A 352 12.10 -22.66 1.07
N TYR A 353 11.26 -22.16 0.17
CA TYR A 353 11.65 -21.16 -0.82
C TYR A 353 11.12 -19.79 -0.40
N LEU A 354 11.84 -18.74 -0.75
CA LEU A 354 11.37 -17.37 -0.67
C LEU A 354 10.91 -16.93 -2.04
N GLU A 355 9.81 -16.18 -2.08
CA GLU A 355 9.26 -15.61 -3.30
C GLU A 355 8.93 -14.14 -3.09
N LEU A 356 9.42 -13.26 -3.96
CA LEU A 356 9.16 -11.81 -3.94
C LEU A 356 8.50 -11.41 -5.24
N HIS A 357 7.36 -10.74 -5.14
CA HIS A 357 6.61 -10.22 -6.29
C HIS A 357 6.56 -8.70 -6.23
N ALA A 358 6.86 -8.09 -7.36
CA ALA A 358 6.92 -6.65 -7.52
C ALA A 358 6.24 -6.23 -8.82
N THR A 359 5.27 -5.33 -8.74
CA THR A 359 4.73 -4.62 -9.91
C THR A 359 5.34 -3.22 -9.93
N ALA A 360 6.07 -2.86 -10.98
CA ALA A 360 6.80 -1.60 -11.05
C ALA A 360 6.70 -0.92 -12.41
N VAL A 361 6.95 0.39 -12.43
CA VAL A 361 7.22 1.18 -13.64
C VAL A 361 8.72 1.39 -13.74
N LEU A 362 9.26 1.39 -14.95
CA LEU A 362 10.65 1.74 -15.16
C LEU A 362 10.78 3.24 -15.43
N CYS A 363 11.64 3.91 -14.69
CA CYS A 363 11.83 5.35 -14.80
C CYS A 363 13.25 5.67 -15.21
N LEU A 364 13.40 6.50 -16.24
CA LEU A 364 14.67 7.07 -16.66
C LEU A 364 15.22 8.01 -15.57
N PRO A 365 16.53 8.32 -15.58
CA PRO A 365 17.10 9.36 -14.70
C PRO A 365 16.42 10.73 -14.84
N SER A 366 15.78 11.00 -15.99
CA SER A 366 14.98 12.21 -16.22
C SER A 366 13.65 12.24 -15.45
N GLY A 367 13.22 11.13 -14.86
CA GLY A 367 11.89 10.92 -14.28
C GLY A 367 10.84 10.44 -15.30
N GLU A 368 11.20 10.30 -16.57
CA GLU A 368 10.28 9.83 -17.61
C GLU A 368 10.08 8.30 -17.56
N CYS A 369 8.84 7.85 -17.74
CA CYS A 369 8.52 6.43 -17.81
C CYS A 369 9.07 5.78 -19.10
N MET A 370 9.72 4.64 -18.92
CA MET A 370 10.18 3.77 -19.98
C MET A 370 9.15 2.66 -20.21
N SER A 371 8.48 2.72 -21.37
CA SER A 371 7.50 1.69 -21.73
C SER A 371 8.17 0.32 -21.89
N PRO A 372 7.66 -0.74 -21.23
CA PRO A 372 8.27 -2.05 -21.28
C PRO A 372 7.98 -2.76 -22.61
N ASP A 373 8.95 -3.54 -23.07
CA ASP A 373 8.80 -4.48 -24.19
C ASP A 373 9.51 -5.81 -23.87
N ALA A 374 9.32 -6.83 -24.72
CA ALA A 374 9.90 -8.16 -24.48
C ALA A 374 11.44 -8.17 -24.43
N THR A 375 12.09 -7.29 -25.21
CA THR A 375 13.56 -7.17 -25.23
C THR A 375 14.05 -6.56 -23.93
N LEU A 376 13.35 -5.52 -23.47
CA LEU A 376 13.62 -4.84 -22.22
C LEU A 376 13.42 -5.79 -21.04
N CYS A 377 12.31 -6.54 -20.98
CA CYS A 377 12.07 -7.52 -19.92
C CYS A 377 13.17 -8.60 -19.87
N THR A 378 13.62 -9.06 -21.04
CA THR A 378 14.73 -10.04 -21.14
C THR A 378 16.05 -9.43 -20.64
N THR A 379 16.34 -8.18 -21.01
CA THR A 379 17.55 -7.48 -20.58
C THR A 379 17.54 -7.21 -19.08
N LEU A 380 16.40 -6.78 -18.54
CA LEU A 380 16.19 -6.55 -17.11
C LEU A 380 16.33 -7.86 -16.32
N THR A 381 15.77 -8.97 -16.82
CA THR A 381 15.96 -10.31 -16.23
C THR A 381 17.45 -10.65 -16.12
N SER A 382 18.21 -10.47 -17.19
CA SER A 382 19.66 -10.73 -17.19
C SER A 382 20.43 -9.79 -16.25
N ALA A 383 19.99 -8.55 -16.12
CA ALA A 383 20.62 -7.56 -15.25
C ALA A 383 20.39 -7.89 -13.77
N LEU A 384 19.18 -8.30 -13.40
CA LEU A 384 18.84 -8.76 -12.05
C LEU A 384 19.61 -10.02 -11.65
N TYR A 385 19.80 -10.98 -12.55
CA TYR A 385 20.71 -12.11 -12.31
C TYR A 385 22.16 -11.68 -12.07
N SER A 386 22.58 -10.59 -12.72
CA SER A 386 23.96 -10.08 -12.62
C SER A 386 24.21 -9.30 -11.31
N SER A 387 23.17 -9.05 -10.51
CA SER A 387 23.28 -8.41 -9.19
C SER A 387 23.86 -9.31 -8.11
N VAL A 388 23.95 -10.62 -8.38
CA VAL A 388 24.49 -11.64 -7.47
C VAL A 388 25.51 -12.51 -8.19
N THR A 389 26.31 -13.26 -7.44
CA THR A 389 27.34 -14.11 -8.04
C THR A 389 26.73 -15.36 -8.69
N GLU A 390 27.38 -15.91 -9.72
CA GLU A 390 26.95 -17.18 -10.36
C GLU A 390 26.88 -18.34 -9.34
N VAL A 391 27.75 -18.30 -8.32
CA VAL A 391 27.76 -19.25 -7.21
C VAL A 391 26.45 -19.15 -6.43
N GLU A 392 26.02 -17.95 -6.04
CA GLU A 392 24.74 -17.74 -5.34
C GLU A 392 23.56 -18.14 -6.21
N VAL A 393 23.55 -17.80 -7.50
CA VAL A 393 22.46 -18.19 -8.43
C VAL A 393 22.25 -19.71 -8.41
N LEU A 394 23.33 -20.48 -8.48
CA LEU A 394 23.28 -21.94 -8.49
C LEU A 394 22.93 -22.53 -7.12
N HIS A 395 23.59 -22.08 -6.04
CA HIS A 395 23.39 -22.64 -4.70
C HIS A 395 22.01 -22.30 -4.12
N ARG A 396 21.49 -21.13 -4.48
CA ARG A 396 20.19 -20.63 -4.01
C ARG A 396 19.07 -20.97 -4.97
N GLU A 397 19.36 -21.66 -6.08
CA GLU A 397 18.39 -21.94 -7.14
C GLU A 397 17.59 -20.68 -7.54
N LEU A 398 18.30 -19.54 -7.65
CA LEU A 398 17.66 -18.25 -7.89
C LEU A 398 16.97 -18.27 -9.26
N MET A 399 15.69 -17.90 -9.25
CA MET A 399 14.88 -17.68 -10.43
C MET A 399 14.44 -16.22 -10.47
N VAL A 400 14.66 -15.59 -11.62
CA VAL A 400 14.18 -14.24 -11.94
C VAL A 400 13.26 -14.34 -13.15
N ASN A 401 12.06 -13.78 -13.02
CA ASN A 401 11.11 -13.65 -14.12
C ASN A 401 10.62 -12.21 -14.21
N VAL A 402 10.74 -11.61 -15.39
CA VAL A 402 10.22 -10.27 -15.68
C VAL A 402 9.28 -10.36 -16.87
N SER A 403 8.08 -9.82 -16.71
CA SER A 403 7.07 -9.78 -17.76
C SER A 403 6.35 -8.44 -17.79
N ILE A 404 5.71 -8.12 -18.91
CA ILE A 404 4.82 -6.96 -19.00
C ILE A 404 3.54 -7.29 -18.23
N SER A 405 3.06 -6.37 -17.39
CA SER A 405 1.83 -6.60 -16.64
C SER A 405 0.64 -6.77 -17.59
N SER A 406 -0.16 -7.79 -17.32
CA SER A 406 -1.41 -8.05 -18.08
C SER A 406 -2.50 -7.04 -17.77
N ARG A 407 -2.37 -6.31 -16.65
CA ARG A 407 -3.34 -5.30 -16.18
C ARG A 407 -3.01 -3.91 -16.70
N ASP A 408 -1.73 -3.60 -16.81
CA ASP A 408 -1.24 -2.31 -17.31
C ASP A 408 0.02 -2.51 -18.17
N SER A 409 -0.10 -2.21 -19.46
CA SER A 409 1.01 -2.35 -20.42
C SER A 409 2.19 -1.40 -20.18
N SER A 410 2.04 -0.40 -19.30
CA SER A 410 3.14 0.49 -18.88
C SER A 410 4.00 -0.09 -17.76
N CYS A 411 3.53 -1.16 -17.11
CA CYS A 411 4.16 -1.74 -15.92
C CYS A 411 4.82 -3.09 -16.24
N ILE A 412 5.81 -3.44 -15.43
CA ILE A 412 6.42 -4.76 -15.38
C ILE A 412 6.00 -5.50 -14.11
N GLU A 413 5.91 -6.83 -14.21
CA GLU A 413 5.82 -7.75 -13.09
C GLU A 413 7.18 -8.44 -12.96
N VAL A 414 7.79 -8.34 -11.78
CA VAL A 414 9.03 -8.99 -11.40
C VAL A 414 8.72 -10.03 -10.34
N VAL A 415 9.06 -11.28 -10.61
CA VAL A 415 8.95 -12.40 -9.67
C VAL A 415 10.33 -12.98 -9.45
N LEU A 416 10.79 -12.93 -8.20
CA LEU A 416 12.03 -13.55 -7.77
C LEU A 416 11.71 -14.74 -6.86
N ARG A 417 12.40 -15.87 -7.05
CA ARG A 417 12.29 -17.03 -6.16
C ARG A 417 13.66 -17.62 -5.87
N CYS A 418 13.94 -17.97 -4.62
CA CYS A 418 15.17 -18.68 -4.27
C CYS A 418 14.95 -19.64 -3.10
N LEU A 419 15.80 -20.66 -2.99
CA LEU A 419 15.89 -21.51 -1.82
C LEU A 419 16.30 -20.66 -0.61
N ALA A 420 15.57 -20.74 0.50
CA ALA A 420 15.87 -20.02 1.72
C ALA A 420 17.04 -20.68 2.48
N VAL A 421 17.90 -19.88 3.13
CA VAL A 421 18.91 -20.39 4.08
C VAL A 421 18.87 -19.57 5.36
N ASP A 422 19.58 -20.05 6.39
CA ASP A 422 19.75 -19.33 7.65
C ASP A 422 20.24 -17.89 7.39
N GLY A 423 19.52 -16.91 7.95
CA GLY A 423 19.75 -15.48 7.76
C GLY A 423 18.80 -14.78 6.78
N ASP A 424 17.99 -15.50 6.00
CA ASP A 424 17.00 -14.91 5.07
C ASP A 424 15.56 -14.83 5.64
N GLY A 425 15.44 -14.65 6.94
CA GLY A 425 14.15 -14.83 7.63
C GLY A 425 13.97 -16.24 8.20
N LEU A 426 14.96 -17.12 7.98
CA LEU A 426 15.12 -18.40 8.68
C LEU A 426 16.24 -18.32 9.71
N GLY A 427 16.07 -18.98 10.85
CA GLY A 427 17.12 -19.03 11.89
C GLY A 427 17.46 -17.64 12.47
N PRO A 428 18.62 -17.49 13.12
CA PRO A 428 19.08 -16.19 13.63
C PRO A 428 19.42 -15.23 12.48
N HIS A 429 19.08 -13.94 12.64
CA HIS A 429 19.32 -12.90 11.64
C HIS A 429 20.45 -11.94 12.04
N ASP A 430 21.68 -12.25 11.62
CA ASP A 430 22.84 -11.43 11.98
C ASP A 430 22.86 -10.07 11.23
N LEU A 431 22.44 -10.03 9.96
CA LEU A 431 22.58 -8.85 9.09
C LEU A 431 21.30 -8.01 8.95
N ASN A 432 20.13 -8.63 9.12
CA ASN A 432 18.81 -8.00 8.99
C ASN A 432 18.60 -7.26 7.65
N ASP A 433 19.19 -7.75 6.57
CA ASP A 433 19.30 -7.06 5.28
C ASP A 433 18.31 -7.59 4.23
N GLY A 434 17.49 -8.58 4.60
CA GLY A 434 16.49 -9.17 3.73
C GLY A 434 17.06 -10.16 2.71
N GLY A 435 18.35 -10.46 2.79
CA GLY A 435 18.97 -11.54 2.06
C GLY A 435 19.17 -11.28 0.56
N VAL A 436 19.24 -12.39 -0.18
CA VAL A 436 19.51 -12.39 -1.63
C VAL A 436 18.42 -11.69 -2.43
N LEU A 437 17.14 -11.96 -2.13
CA LEU A 437 16.03 -11.36 -2.88
C LEU A 437 15.97 -9.83 -2.69
N ALA A 438 16.18 -9.37 -1.45
CA ALA A 438 16.28 -7.93 -1.17
C ALA A 438 17.47 -7.29 -1.89
N SER A 439 18.63 -7.96 -1.93
CA SER A 439 19.82 -7.45 -2.62
C SER A 439 19.61 -7.29 -4.13
N VAL A 440 18.99 -8.28 -4.77
CA VAL A 440 18.65 -8.21 -6.20
C VAL A 440 17.67 -7.07 -6.49
N MET A 441 16.59 -6.95 -5.70
CA MET A 441 15.60 -5.87 -5.89
C MET A 441 16.17 -4.48 -5.61
N ALA A 442 17.00 -4.35 -4.56
CA ALA A 442 17.61 -3.07 -4.19
C ALA A 442 18.45 -2.50 -5.34
N ALA A 443 19.18 -3.34 -6.08
CA ALA A 443 19.95 -2.90 -7.25
C ALA A 443 19.05 -2.24 -8.32
N GLY A 444 17.86 -2.80 -8.56
CA GLY A 444 16.89 -2.21 -9.49
C GLY A 444 16.24 -0.94 -8.96
N PHE A 445 15.94 -0.86 -7.67
CA PHE A 445 15.39 0.37 -7.07
C PHE A 445 16.39 1.52 -7.03
N LYS A 446 17.67 1.23 -6.80
CA LYS A 446 18.74 2.24 -6.79
C LYS A 446 19.17 2.65 -8.21
N GLY A 447 18.72 1.93 -9.25
CA GLY A 447 19.10 2.19 -10.63
C GLY A 447 20.53 1.77 -10.98
N GLU A 448 21.03 0.76 -10.27
CA GLU A 448 22.43 0.31 -10.26
C GLU A 448 22.58 -1.09 -10.88
N LEU A 449 21.66 -1.46 -11.76
CA LEU A 449 21.68 -2.75 -12.43
C LEU A 449 22.81 -2.82 -13.46
N ALA A 450 23.78 -3.71 -13.20
CA ALA A 450 24.85 -3.99 -14.13
C ALA A 450 24.29 -4.48 -15.47
N ARG A 451 24.86 -4.00 -16.58
CA ARG A 451 24.45 -4.36 -17.96
C ARG A 451 23.03 -3.95 -18.33
N PHE A 452 22.39 -3.10 -17.53
CA PHE A 452 21.17 -2.40 -17.89
C PHE A 452 21.47 -0.93 -18.23
N GLN A 453 20.45 -0.17 -18.60
CA GLN A 453 20.61 1.26 -18.81
C GLN A 453 20.88 1.97 -17.48
N ALA A 454 21.99 2.72 -17.42
CA ALA A 454 22.45 3.37 -16.21
C ALA A 454 21.42 4.36 -15.65
N GLY A 455 21.19 4.29 -14.34
CA GLY A 455 20.29 5.18 -13.60
C GLY A 455 18.80 4.95 -13.88
N VAL A 456 18.43 3.89 -14.60
CA VAL A 456 17.02 3.49 -14.72
C VAL A 456 16.58 2.81 -13.44
N THR A 457 15.61 3.38 -12.74
CA THR A 457 15.07 2.87 -11.49
C THR A 457 13.77 2.10 -11.72
N MET A 458 13.47 1.18 -10.80
CA MET A 458 12.15 0.54 -10.72
C MET A 458 11.29 1.30 -9.70
N GLU A 459 10.28 2.02 -10.13
CA GLU A 459 9.32 2.65 -9.23
C GLU A 459 8.21 1.67 -8.90
N ILE A 460 8.25 1.15 -7.68
CA ILE A 460 7.35 0.10 -7.24
C ILE A 460 5.93 0.63 -7.10
N SER A 461 4.96 -0.09 -7.65
CA SER A 461 3.56 0.13 -7.31
C SER A 461 3.13 -0.85 -6.24
N ARG A 462 3.45 -2.14 -6.37
CA ARG A 462 3.05 -3.18 -5.41
C ARG A 462 4.23 -4.07 -5.09
N LEU A 463 4.40 -4.41 -3.81
CA LEU A 463 5.49 -5.28 -3.34
C LEU A 463 5.00 -6.25 -2.27
N ASP A 464 5.24 -7.53 -2.49
CA ASP A 464 4.89 -8.59 -1.54
C ASP A 464 5.99 -9.66 -1.52
N ALA A 465 6.16 -10.34 -0.39
CA ALA A 465 7.07 -11.48 -0.27
C ALA A 465 6.46 -12.58 0.59
N TRP A 466 6.75 -13.83 0.24
CA TRP A 466 6.20 -15.02 0.87
C TRP A 466 7.24 -16.13 1.01
N TYR A 467 7.00 -16.99 1.99
CA TYR A 467 7.51 -18.35 1.98
C TYR A 467 6.67 -19.17 0.99
N SER A 468 7.33 -20.04 0.24
CA SER A 468 6.72 -20.93 -0.73
C SER A 468 7.29 -22.33 -0.59
N SER A 469 6.45 -23.33 -0.83
CA SER A 469 6.89 -24.72 -0.82
C SER A 469 7.54 -25.11 -2.16
N SER A 470 8.06 -26.33 -2.24
CA SER A 470 8.71 -26.83 -3.46
C SER A 470 7.78 -26.84 -4.69
N ASP A 471 6.47 -27.01 -4.50
CA ASP A 471 5.47 -27.02 -5.58
C ASP A 471 5.02 -25.62 -6.05
N GLY A 472 5.50 -24.56 -5.37
CA GLY A 472 5.18 -23.17 -5.67
C GLY A 472 3.91 -22.65 -4.98
N SER A 473 3.32 -23.41 -4.05
CA SER A 473 2.26 -22.90 -3.17
C SER A 473 2.83 -21.91 -2.16
N LEU A 474 2.16 -20.76 -2.03
CA LEU A 474 2.52 -19.72 -1.06
C LEU A 474 1.99 -20.10 0.33
N GLU A 475 2.83 -19.99 1.35
CA GLU A 475 2.51 -20.36 2.72
C GLU A 475 2.20 -19.10 3.56
N GLY A 476 3.24 -18.45 4.09
CA GLY A 476 3.15 -17.27 4.95
C GLY A 476 3.92 -16.07 4.40
N PRO A 477 3.66 -14.85 4.89
CA PRO A 477 4.39 -13.66 4.45
C PRO A 477 5.85 -13.66 4.93
N ALA A 478 6.78 -13.42 4.01
CA ALA A 478 8.21 -13.28 4.30
C ALA A 478 8.57 -11.81 4.54
N THR A 479 8.02 -11.21 5.60
CA THR A 479 8.15 -9.77 5.88
C THR A 479 9.60 -9.32 6.10
N TYR A 480 10.48 -10.23 6.56
CA TYR A 480 11.92 -10.01 6.70
C TYR A 480 12.56 -9.51 5.39
N VAL A 481 12.20 -10.12 4.25
CA VAL A 481 12.76 -9.75 2.94
C VAL A 481 12.41 -8.29 2.60
N VAL A 482 11.16 -7.89 2.80
CA VAL A 482 10.70 -6.54 2.48
C VAL A 482 11.24 -5.50 3.47
N ARG A 483 11.30 -5.83 4.78
CA ARG A 483 11.92 -4.96 5.80
C ARG A 483 13.39 -4.72 5.47
N GLY A 484 14.14 -5.77 5.19
CA GLY A 484 15.55 -5.69 4.82
C GLY A 484 15.79 -4.92 3.52
N LEU A 485 14.93 -5.10 2.52
CA LEU A 485 14.93 -4.30 1.30
C LEU A 485 14.73 -2.80 1.59
N CYS A 486 13.75 -2.46 2.43
CA CYS A 486 13.57 -1.09 2.90
C CYS A 486 14.81 -0.57 3.63
N ARG A 487 15.47 -1.38 4.46
CA ARG A 487 16.74 -1.00 5.12
C ARG A 487 17.86 -0.73 4.11
N LYS A 488 18.07 -1.62 3.14
CA LYS A 488 19.07 -1.45 2.06
C LYS A 488 18.83 -0.20 1.22
N CYS A 489 17.59 0.25 1.08
CA CYS A 489 17.24 1.42 0.29
C CYS A 489 17.24 2.71 1.14
N CYS A 490 16.55 2.71 2.27
CA CYS A 490 16.27 3.90 3.07
C CYS A 490 17.44 4.32 3.96
N ILE A 491 18.16 3.40 4.62
CA ILE A 491 19.24 3.77 5.54
C ILE A 491 20.39 4.48 4.82
N PRO A 492 20.95 3.93 3.71
CA PRO A 492 21.98 4.65 2.95
C PRO A 492 21.52 6.03 2.48
N GLU A 493 20.26 6.16 2.08
CA GLU A 493 19.70 7.42 1.61
C GLU A 493 19.56 8.45 2.75
N ILE A 494 19.24 8.04 3.98
CA ILE A 494 19.29 8.93 5.15
C ILE A 494 20.72 9.45 5.37
N PHE A 495 21.73 8.59 5.29
CA PHE A 495 23.12 9.00 5.42
C PHE A 495 23.52 10.01 4.34
N LEU A 496 23.21 9.73 3.08
CA LEU A 496 23.54 10.63 1.97
C LEU A 496 22.85 12.00 2.10
N ARG A 497 21.60 12.02 2.58
CA ARG A 497 20.88 13.26 2.91
C ARG A 497 21.55 14.02 4.06
N CYS A 498 21.99 13.33 5.11
CA CYS A 498 22.73 13.96 6.21
C CYS A 498 24.06 14.54 5.74
N MET A 499 24.79 13.82 4.87
CA MET A 499 26.04 14.30 4.31
C MET A 499 25.83 15.53 3.43
N GLN A 500 24.78 15.53 2.59
CA GLN A 500 24.41 16.70 1.80
C GLN A 500 24.10 17.92 2.67
N VAL A 501 23.35 17.74 3.76
CA VAL A 501 23.05 18.82 4.73
C VAL A 501 24.33 19.29 5.43
N SER A 502 25.23 18.37 5.77
CA SER A 502 26.49 18.68 6.46
C SER A 502 27.43 19.50 5.59
N VAL A 503 27.55 19.15 4.30
CA VAL A 503 28.30 19.94 3.31
C VAL A 503 27.73 21.35 3.20
N SER A 504 26.40 21.48 3.09
CA SER A 504 25.75 22.79 3.00
C SER A 504 25.98 23.65 4.25
N LEU A 505 25.90 23.06 5.44
CA LEU A 505 26.19 23.76 6.70
C LEU A 505 27.65 24.22 6.78
N MET A 506 28.58 23.37 6.36
CA MET A 506 30.00 23.71 6.33
C MET A 506 30.29 24.84 5.34
N GLU A 507 29.69 24.81 4.14
CA GLU A 507 29.79 25.90 3.16
C GLU A 507 29.33 27.26 3.73
N TYR A 508 28.31 27.26 4.60
CA TYR A 508 27.84 28.46 5.30
C TYR A 508 28.70 28.88 6.50
N GLY A 509 29.76 28.14 6.84
CA GLY A 509 30.60 28.41 8.01
C GLY A 509 29.99 27.96 9.34
N TYR A 510 29.04 27.02 9.31
CA TYR A 510 28.40 26.43 10.49
C TYR A 510 28.78 24.95 10.61
N PRO A 511 29.99 24.61 11.06
CA PRO A 511 30.44 23.22 11.15
C PRO A 511 29.48 22.41 12.04
N PRO A 512 28.86 21.33 11.52
CA PRO A 512 27.94 20.52 12.30
C PRO A 512 28.69 19.59 13.27
N ASP A 513 28.31 19.63 14.54
CA ASP A 513 28.90 18.81 15.61
C ASP A 513 28.79 17.29 15.41
N VAL A 514 27.95 16.85 14.47
CA VAL A 514 27.55 15.44 14.28
C VAL A 514 28.20 14.77 13.07
N HIS A 515 28.97 15.51 12.26
CA HIS A 515 29.55 14.99 11.00
C HIS A 515 30.44 13.78 11.22
N GLN A 516 31.43 13.92 12.11
CA GLN A 516 32.36 12.84 12.46
C GLN A 516 31.62 11.59 12.97
N GLU A 517 30.55 11.81 13.75
CA GLU A 517 29.75 10.73 14.30
C GLU A 517 28.96 9.98 13.21
N LEU A 518 28.51 10.66 12.15
CA LEU A 518 27.88 10.00 11.00
C LEU A 518 28.87 9.06 10.29
N ILE A 519 30.13 9.49 10.09
CA ILE A 519 31.18 8.67 9.47
C ILE A 519 31.52 7.46 10.35
N GLU A 520 31.62 7.66 11.66
CA GLU A 520 31.82 6.58 12.62
C GLU A 520 30.67 5.57 12.62
N LEU A 521 29.41 6.03 12.51
CA LEU A 521 28.25 5.14 12.44
C LEU A 521 28.24 4.26 11.19
N VAL A 522 28.65 4.78 10.02
CA VAL A 522 28.74 3.99 8.78
C VAL A 522 29.82 2.92 8.87
N THR A 523 30.96 3.26 9.48
CA THR A 523 32.14 2.39 9.55
C THR A 523 32.18 1.49 10.79
N SER A 524 31.25 1.68 11.73
CA SER A 524 31.18 0.90 12.96
C SER A 524 30.77 -0.54 12.69
N PRO A 525 31.55 -1.53 13.18
CA PRO A 525 31.17 -2.94 13.09
C PRO A 525 29.98 -3.29 14.01
N GLU A 526 29.62 -2.43 14.97
CA GLU A 526 28.47 -2.68 15.87
C GLU A 526 27.13 -2.42 15.17
N THR A 527 27.08 -1.42 14.30
CA THR A 527 25.87 -1.07 13.53
C THR A 527 25.81 -1.84 12.22
N ASP A 528 26.98 -2.20 11.68
CA ASP A 528 27.17 -2.83 10.38
C ASP A 528 26.31 -2.14 9.33
N PHE A 529 26.36 -0.82 9.19
CA PHE A 529 25.57 -0.15 8.14
C PHE A 529 26.22 -0.28 6.76
N LEU A 530 27.52 -0.54 6.72
CA LEU A 530 28.32 -0.55 5.51
C LEU A 530 27.80 -1.57 4.47
N HIS A 531 27.29 -2.74 4.88
CA HIS A 531 26.76 -3.77 3.96
C HIS A 531 25.43 -3.37 3.29
N LEU A 532 24.73 -2.34 3.79
CA LEU A 532 23.49 -1.85 3.20
C LEU A 532 23.74 -0.93 2.00
N PHE A 533 24.92 -0.30 1.94
CA PHE A 533 25.26 0.61 0.86
C PHE A 533 25.61 -0.16 -0.41
N SER A 534 25.22 0.39 -1.55
CA SER A 534 25.79 -0.02 -2.81
C SER A 534 27.16 0.61 -3.03
N GLN A 535 27.91 0.09 -4.00
CA GLN A 535 29.18 0.69 -4.40
C GLN A 535 29.01 2.15 -4.86
N HIS A 536 27.94 2.46 -5.60
CA HIS A 536 27.70 3.81 -6.09
C HIS A 536 27.31 4.77 -4.94
N GLN A 537 26.48 4.33 -4.00
CA GLN A 537 26.15 5.11 -2.80
C GLN A 537 27.39 5.36 -1.93
N LEU A 538 28.30 4.39 -1.78
CA LEU A 538 29.58 4.62 -1.09
C LEU A 538 30.47 5.63 -1.82
N GLN A 539 30.49 5.60 -3.15
CA GLN A 539 31.22 6.62 -3.93
C GLN A 539 30.62 8.01 -3.70
N GLU A 540 29.30 8.12 -3.70
CA GLU A 540 28.59 9.38 -3.41
C GLU A 540 28.89 9.89 -1.99
N LEU A 541 28.85 9.00 -0.99
CA LEU A 541 29.19 9.31 0.40
C LEU A 541 30.62 9.89 0.50
N LEU A 542 31.59 9.27 -0.18
CA LEU A 542 32.98 9.74 -0.21
C LEU A 542 33.15 11.08 -0.94
N LEU A 543 32.32 11.36 -1.95
CA LEU A 543 32.31 12.66 -2.62
C LEU A 543 31.81 13.76 -1.68
N PHE A 544 30.74 13.52 -0.92
CA PHE A 544 30.29 14.47 0.09
C PHE A 544 31.32 14.69 1.19
N GLU A 545 31.98 13.62 1.66
CA GLU A 545 33.05 13.75 2.64
C GLU A 545 34.20 14.62 2.12
N ARG A 546 34.62 14.39 0.88
CA ARG A 546 35.65 15.21 0.24
C ARG A 546 35.24 16.68 0.17
N ASP A 547 34.01 16.95 -0.27
CA ASP A 547 33.52 18.31 -0.44
C ASP A 547 33.40 19.02 0.92
N TYR A 548 32.96 18.31 1.96
CA TYR A 548 32.97 18.80 3.35
C TYR A 548 34.37 19.20 3.80
N SER A 549 35.37 18.33 3.63
CA SER A 549 36.76 18.62 4.04
C SER A 549 37.36 19.81 3.27
N ILE A 550 36.97 20.01 2.01
CA ILE A 550 37.42 21.18 1.24
C ILE A 550 36.91 22.47 1.88
N TYR A 551 35.61 22.53 2.20
CA TYR A 551 35.03 23.71 2.86
C TYR A 551 35.58 23.93 4.27
N GLU A 552 35.88 22.86 5.00
CA GLU A 552 36.54 22.94 6.30
C GLU A 552 37.92 23.61 6.19
N LEU A 553 38.74 23.20 5.23
CA LEU A 553 40.06 23.81 4.97
C LEU A 553 39.94 25.28 4.55
N ASP A 554 38.97 25.62 3.70
CA ASP A 554 38.73 27.00 3.27
C ASP A 554 38.35 27.92 4.44
N LEU A 555 37.64 27.37 5.46
CA LEU A 555 37.31 28.09 6.69
C LEU A 555 38.53 28.28 7.60
N GLU A 556 39.44 27.30 7.67
CA GLU A 556 40.68 27.38 8.44
C GLU A 556 41.68 28.38 7.81
N GLU A 557 41.69 28.53 6.48
CA GLU A 557 42.57 29.45 5.76
C GLU A 557 42.10 30.92 5.80
N LEU A 558 40.86 31.20 6.24
CA LEU A 558 40.39 32.57 6.45
C LEU A 558 41.17 33.22 7.60
N PRO A 559 41.97 34.28 7.35
CA PRO A 559 42.78 34.88 8.40
C PRO A 559 41.87 35.44 9.49
N SER A 560 42.15 35.07 10.74
CA SER A 560 41.56 35.65 11.94
C SER A 560 41.80 37.16 11.92
N SER A 561 40.86 37.92 11.36
CA SER A 561 40.93 39.38 11.26
C SER A 561 40.25 40.07 12.44
#